data_AF-A0A3D3EUD6-F1
#
_entry.id   AF-A0A3D3EUD6-F1
#
_cell.length_a   1.000
_cell.length_b   1.000
_cell.length_c   1.000
_cell.angle_alpha   90.00
_cell.angle_beta   90.00
_cell.angle_gamma   90.00
#
_symmetry.space_group_name_H-M   'P 1'
#
loop_
_entity.id
_entity.type
_entity.pdbx_description
1 polymer ?
#
loop_
_entity_poly.entity_id
_entity_poly.type
_entity_poly.pdbx_seq_one_letter_code
_entity_poly.pdbx_strand_id
1 'polypeptide(L)'
;MAIDFEKIRTDNIREYGEGTRHLAFLGRLYPDRTHFIYELLQNAEDVKATSVKFSLHSDRLEFEHNGRLFNEADVRGICGVGEGTKTEDLTLIGKFGIGFKSVYAITNNPEVHSGNDHFRIEHYVRPYGCEDKTP
;
A
#
# COMPACT_ATOMS: atom_id res chain seq x y z
N MET A 1 2.50 15.99 12.58
CA MET A 1 3.90 15.88 12.10
C MET A 1 3.79 15.27 10.71
N ALA A 2 4.41 15.84 9.69
CA ALA A 2 4.37 15.29 8.33
C ALA A 2 5.09 13.95 8.29
N ILE A 3 4.62 13.01 7.47
CA ILE A 3 5.23 11.68 7.36
C ILE A 3 6.58 11.80 6.63
N ASP A 4 7.65 11.26 7.22
CA ASP A 4 8.98 11.28 6.61
C ASP A 4 9.19 10.08 5.66
N PHE A 5 8.73 10.24 4.41
CA PHE A 5 8.88 9.21 3.38
C PHE A 5 10.35 8.89 3.07
N GLU A 6 11.25 9.86 3.19
CA GLU A 6 12.68 9.68 2.94
C GLU A 6 13.30 8.73 3.97
N LYS A 7 12.96 8.94 5.24
CA LYS A 7 13.38 8.06 6.33
C LYS A 7 12.81 6.66 6.15
N ILE A 8 11.51 6.51 5.88
CA ILE A 8 10.90 5.18 5.64
C ILE A 8 11.58 4.47 4.48
N ARG A 9 11.83 5.18 3.37
CA ARG A 9 12.51 4.61 2.20
C ARG A 9 13.93 4.18 2.54
N THR A 10 14.68 5.00 3.26
CA THR A 10 16.06 4.69 3.68
C THR A 10 16.09 3.47 4.60
N ASP A 11 15.16 3.38 5.56
CA ASP A 11 14.99 2.23 6.44
C ASP A 11 14.72 0.96 5.59
N ASN A 12 13.79 1.03 4.64
CA ASN A 12 13.42 -0.10 3.78
C ASN A 12 14.55 -0.52 2.81
N ILE A 13 15.37 0.40 2.32
CA ILE A 13 16.56 0.07 1.52
C ILE A 13 17.61 -0.65 2.37
N ARG A 14 17.78 -0.24 3.63
CA ARG A 14 18.70 -0.92 4.55
C ARG A 14 18.23 -2.32 4.90
N GLU A 15 16.93 -2.50 5.09
CA GLU A 15 16.32 -3.78 5.47
C GLU A 15 16.24 -4.77 4.30
N TYR A 16 15.73 -4.33 3.14
CA TYR A 16 15.48 -5.20 1.98
C TYR A 16 16.61 -5.15 0.93
N GLY A 17 17.56 -4.24 1.08
CA GLY A 17 18.68 -4.06 0.17
C GLY A 17 18.37 -3.14 -1.03
N GLU A 18 19.45 -2.76 -1.71
CA GLU A 18 19.40 -1.84 -2.86
C GLU A 18 18.85 -2.52 -4.12
N GLY A 19 19.15 -3.81 -4.33
CA GLY A 19 18.69 -4.56 -5.48
C GLY A 19 17.18 -4.79 -5.46
N THR A 20 16.47 -4.56 -6.56
CA THR A 20 14.98 -4.63 -6.60
C THR A 20 14.43 -5.90 -7.26
N ARG A 21 15.30 -6.71 -7.89
CA ARG A 21 14.87 -7.92 -8.63
C ARG A 21 14.13 -8.92 -7.75
N HIS A 22 14.55 -9.07 -6.50
CA HIS A 22 13.90 -9.99 -5.57
C HIS A 22 12.55 -9.46 -5.07
N LEU A 23 12.35 -8.14 -5.02
CA LEU A 23 11.07 -7.54 -4.64
C LEU A 23 9.98 -7.80 -5.68
N ALA A 24 10.35 -8.02 -6.95
CA ALA A 24 9.41 -8.42 -8.00
C ALA A 24 8.72 -9.77 -7.72
N PHE A 25 9.29 -10.63 -6.86
CA PHE A 25 8.59 -11.84 -6.43
C PHE A 25 7.33 -11.54 -5.62
N LEU A 26 7.26 -10.40 -4.93
CA LEU A 26 6.07 -10.00 -4.17
C LEU A 26 4.85 -9.84 -5.09
N GLY A 27 5.02 -9.29 -6.29
CA GLY A 27 3.94 -9.17 -7.27
C GLY A 27 3.42 -10.53 -7.77
N ARG A 28 4.23 -11.59 -7.70
CA ARG A 28 3.82 -12.95 -8.15
C ARG A 28 3.00 -13.71 -7.12
N LEU A 29 2.97 -13.25 -5.88
CA LEU A 29 2.18 -13.88 -4.81
C LEU A 29 0.67 -13.62 -4.95
N TYR A 30 0.25 -12.75 -5.89
CA TYR A 30 -1.13 -12.28 -6.04
C TYR A 30 -1.65 -12.53 -7.47
N PRO A 31 -1.99 -13.79 -7.82
CA PRO A 31 -2.43 -14.12 -9.18
C PRO A 31 -3.86 -13.65 -9.48
N ASP A 32 -4.70 -13.41 -8.46
CA ASP A 32 -6.09 -13.02 -8.65
C ASP A 32 -6.22 -11.49 -8.82
N ARG A 33 -6.62 -11.09 -10.03
CA ARG A 33 -6.80 -9.69 -10.43
C ARG A 33 -8.02 -9.01 -9.82
N THR A 34 -8.92 -9.73 -9.17
CA THR A 34 -10.18 -9.16 -8.63
C THR A 34 -10.18 -9.03 -7.11
N HIS A 35 -9.33 -9.80 -6.42
CA HIS A 35 -9.22 -9.79 -4.96
C HIS A 35 -8.88 -8.41 -4.37
N PHE A 36 -8.18 -7.55 -5.13
CA PHE A 36 -7.80 -6.21 -4.63
C PHE A 36 -9.00 -5.34 -4.23
N ILE A 37 -10.16 -5.55 -4.84
CA ILE A 37 -11.38 -4.80 -4.51
C ILE A 37 -11.77 -5.07 -3.06
N TYR A 38 -11.79 -6.35 -2.65
CA TYR A 38 -12.16 -6.74 -1.30
C TYR A 38 -11.13 -6.27 -0.26
N GLU A 39 -9.84 -6.34 -0.59
CA GLU A 39 -8.77 -5.85 0.29
C GLU A 39 -8.86 -4.33 0.51
N LEU A 40 -9.17 -3.55 -0.53
CA LEU A 40 -9.40 -2.10 -0.39
C LEU A 40 -10.63 -1.79 0.47
N LEU A 41 -11.71 -2.56 0.30
CA LEU A 41 -12.91 -2.42 1.13
C LEU A 41 -12.63 -2.73 2.61
N GLN A 42 -11.90 -3.81 2.89
CA GLN A 42 -11.49 -4.16 4.26
C GLN A 42 -10.59 -3.09 4.88
N ASN A 43 -9.61 -2.58 4.12
CA ASN A 43 -8.75 -1.48 4.60
C ASN A 43 -9.57 -0.25 4.99
N ALA A 44 -10.61 0.10 4.21
CA ALA A 44 -11.50 1.21 4.54
C ALA A 44 -12.35 0.92 5.80
N GLU A 45 -12.85 -0.31 5.96
CA GLU A 45 -13.59 -0.74 7.15
C GLU A 45 -12.72 -0.68 8.42
N ASP A 46 -11.46 -1.13 8.35
CA ASP A 46 -10.50 -1.12 9.46
C ASP A 46 -10.24 0.30 10.01
N VAL A 47 -10.29 1.29 9.13
CA VAL A 47 -10.18 2.72 9.49
C VAL A 47 -11.54 3.41 9.66
N LYS A 48 -12.60 2.62 9.81
CA LYS A 48 -13.98 3.03 10.12
C LYS A 48 -14.60 3.97 9.08
N ALA A 49 -14.26 3.79 7.81
CA ALA A 49 -14.93 4.51 6.73
C ALA A 49 -16.43 4.17 6.71
N THR A 50 -17.26 5.16 6.42
CA THR A 50 -18.72 5.00 6.23
C THR A 50 -19.12 5.13 4.76
N SER A 51 -18.20 5.60 3.92
CA SER A 51 -18.39 5.72 2.48
C SER A 51 -17.10 5.35 1.76
N VAL A 52 -17.26 4.66 0.63
CA VAL A 52 -16.20 4.31 -0.32
C VAL A 52 -16.68 4.65 -1.73
N LYS A 53 -15.75 4.99 -2.62
CA LYS A 53 -16.03 5.29 -4.02
C LYS A 53 -14.93 4.72 -4.91
N PHE A 54 -15.33 4.06 -5.98
CA PHE A 54 -14.45 3.64 -7.06
C PHE A 54 -14.73 4.51 -8.29
N SER A 55 -13.71 5.18 -8.82
CA SER A 55 -13.79 5.99 -10.04
C SER A 55 -12.85 5.40 -11.09
N LEU A 56 -13.41 4.84 -12.18
CA LEU A 56 -12.62 4.31 -13.29
C LEU A 56 -12.45 5.39 -14.37
N HIS A 57 -11.20 5.72 -14.67
CA HIS A 57 -10.80 6.63 -15.74
C HIS A 57 -10.10 5.85 -16.86
N SER A 58 -9.81 6.53 -17.98
CA SER A 58 -9.09 5.91 -19.11
C SER A 58 -7.65 5.50 -18.78
N ASP A 59 -7.05 6.10 -17.75
CA ASP A 59 -5.64 5.98 -17.39
C ASP A 59 -5.40 5.48 -15.96
N ARG A 60 -6.44 5.44 -15.11
CA ARG A 60 -6.32 5.04 -13.70
C ARG A 60 -7.64 4.54 -13.11
N LEU A 61 -7.51 3.84 -11.99
CA LEU A 61 -8.61 3.52 -11.08
C LEU A 61 -8.34 4.23 -9.76
N GLU A 62 -9.30 5.03 -9.31
CA GLU A 62 -9.25 5.69 -8.00
C GLU A 62 -10.13 4.94 -7.01
N PHE A 63 -9.61 4.77 -5.80
CA PHE A 63 -10.34 4.29 -4.64
C PHE A 63 -10.28 5.35 -3.55
N GLU A 64 -11.45 5.87 -3.17
CA GLU A 64 -11.59 6.92 -2.17
C GLU A 64 -12.42 6.40 -0.99
N HIS A 65 -12.07 6.77 0.24
CA HIS A 65 -12.88 6.48 1.42
C HIS A 65 -12.77 7.63 2.44
N ASN A 66 -13.77 7.78 3.31
CA ASN A 66 -13.82 8.85 4.33
C ASN A 66 -13.35 8.41 5.72
N GLY A 67 -12.50 7.38 5.77
CA GLY A 67 -11.97 6.84 7.02
C GLY A 67 -10.89 7.72 7.64
N ARG A 68 -10.25 7.22 8.70
CA ARG A 68 -9.09 7.90 9.31
C ARG A 68 -7.97 8.13 8.27
N LEU A 69 -7.35 9.31 8.32
CA LEU A 69 -6.16 9.64 7.52
C LEU A 69 -4.98 8.71 7.83
N PHE A 70 -4.10 8.53 6.85
CA PHE A 70 -2.85 7.79 7.01
C PHE A 70 -1.94 8.43 8.06
N ASN A 71 -1.22 7.60 8.81
CA ASN A 71 -0.12 7.98 9.67
C ASN A 71 1.18 7.24 9.26
N GLU A 72 2.31 7.57 9.87
CA GLU A 72 3.60 6.93 9.55
C GLU A 72 3.56 5.40 9.70
N ALA A 73 2.84 4.87 10.70
CA ALA A 73 2.72 3.43 10.91
C ALA A 73 1.95 2.74 9.78
N ASP A 74 0.91 3.39 9.25
CA ASP A 74 0.15 2.90 8.09
C ASP A 74 1.06 2.84 6.84
N VAL A 75 1.87 3.89 6.61
CA VAL A 75 2.82 3.95 5.48
C VAL A 75 3.87 2.85 5.60
N ARG A 76 4.47 2.68 6.79
CA ARG A 76 5.40 1.57 7.06
C ARG A 76 4.73 0.20 6.88
N GLY A 77 3.47 0.07 7.29
CA GLY A 77 2.69 -1.15 7.14
C GLY A 77 2.51 -1.56 5.68
N ILE A 78 2.08 -0.63 4.81
CA ILE A 78 1.87 -0.94 3.39
C ILE A 78 3.17 -1.01 2.57
N CYS A 79 4.23 -0.36 3.04
CA CYS A 79 5.57 -0.41 2.43
C CYS A 79 6.47 -1.52 2.99
N GLY A 80 6.05 -2.25 4.03
CA GLY A 80 6.86 -3.30 4.67
C GLY A 80 6.81 -4.65 3.96
N VAL A 81 7.76 -5.52 4.30
CA VAL A 81 7.75 -6.96 3.99
C VAL A 81 7.91 -7.72 5.32
N GLY A 82 6.87 -7.64 6.15
CA GLY A 82 6.63 -8.47 7.34
C GLY A 82 7.78 -8.74 8.32
N GLU A 83 7.88 -7.96 9.40
CA GLU A 83 8.33 -8.45 10.72
C GLU A 83 7.11 -8.87 11.59
N GLY A 84 6.27 -9.76 11.05
CA GLY A 84 5.20 -10.42 11.80
C GLY A 84 5.66 -11.81 12.21
N THR A 85 6.07 -11.97 13.46
CA THR A 85 6.60 -13.20 14.05
C THR A 85 5.74 -14.44 13.77
N LYS A 86 6.42 -15.53 13.37
CA LYS A 86 5.99 -16.94 13.22
C LYS A 86 5.37 -17.31 11.87
N THR A 87 6.20 -18.01 11.11
CA THR A 87 6.03 -18.76 9.86
C THR A 87 4.91 -19.82 9.82
N GLU A 88 3.89 -19.78 10.67
CA GLU A 88 2.95 -20.91 10.82
C GLU A 88 1.53 -20.68 10.31
N ASP A 89 1.12 -19.45 9.97
CA ASP A 89 -0.23 -19.23 9.42
C ASP A 89 -0.26 -18.24 8.26
N LEU A 90 0.05 -18.75 7.06
CA LEU A 90 -0.19 -18.07 5.78
C LEU A 90 -1.68 -17.87 5.47
N THR A 91 -2.58 -18.31 6.36
CA THR A 91 -4.04 -18.25 6.21
C THR A 91 -4.68 -17.05 6.89
N LEU A 92 -3.94 -16.30 7.72
CA LEU A 92 -4.43 -15.10 8.39
C LEU A 92 -4.27 -13.87 7.47
N ILE A 93 -5.19 -13.81 6.51
CA ILE A 93 -5.45 -12.68 5.61
C ILE A 93 -5.79 -11.47 6.49
N GLY A 94 -4.87 -10.50 6.64
CA GLY A 94 -5.19 -9.24 7.31
C GLY A 94 -4.06 -8.56 8.10
N LYS A 95 -2.92 -9.22 8.37
CA LYS A 95 -1.90 -8.66 9.29
C LYS A 95 -0.58 -8.17 8.69
N PHE A 96 -0.43 -8.16 7.37
CA PHE A 96 0.91 -8.04 6.77
C PHE A 96 1.09 -6.86 5.80
N GLY A 97 0.12 -5.95 5.66
CA GLY A 97 0.09 -5.04 4.50
C GLY A 97 -0.01 -5.79 3.15
N ILE A 98 -0.16 -7.12 3.20
CA ILE A 98 -0.34 -8.05 2.07
C ILE A 98 -1.63 -7.71 1.32
N GLY A 99 -2.68 -7.33 2.05
CA GLY A 99 -3.94 -6.91 1.46
C GLY A 99 -3.75 -5.72 0.53
N PHE A 100 -3.01 -4.69 0.97
CA PHE A 100 -2.68 -3.56 0.10
C PHE A 100 -1.83 -3.98 -1.11
N LYS A 101 -0.90 -4.94 -0.96
CA LYS A 101 -0.06 -5.40 -2.09
C LYS A 101 -0.88 -6.06 -3.22
N SER A 102 -2.14 -6.43 -3.00
CA SER A 102 -3.02 -6.91 -4.07
C SER A 102 -3.26 -5.89 -5.19
N VAL A 103 -3.13 -4.57 -4.92
CA VAL A 103 -3.28 -3.52 -5.95
C VAL A 103 -2.24 -3.66 -7.06
N TYR A 104 -1.12 -4.34 -6.80
CA TYR A 104 -0.09 -4.58 -7.81
C TYR A 104 -0.53 -5.53 -8.93
N ALA A 105 -1.70 -6.18 -8.80
CA ALA A 105 -2.31 -6.92 -9.90
C ALA A 105 -2.82 -6.01 -11.03
N ILE A 106 -3.02 -4.71 -10.75
CA ILE A 106 -3.57 -3.73 -11.70
C ILE A 106 -2.68 -2.49 -11.91
N THR A 107 -1.71 -2.21 -11.03
CA THR A 107 -0.77 -1.09 -11.16
C THR A 107 0.65 -1.46 -10.75
N ASN A 108 1.67 -0.85 -11.34
CA ASN A 108 3.06 -1.00 -10.88
C ASN A 108 3.46 0.06 -9.85
N ASN A 109 2.65 1.11 -9.70
CA ASN A 109 3.00 2.32 -8.99
C ASN A 109 1.76 2.89 -8.29
N PRO A 110 1.25 2.24 -7.23
CA PRO A 110 0.12 2.78 -6.49
C PRO A 110 0.49 4.12 -5.85
N GLU A 111 -0.45 5.04 -5.88
CA GLU A 111 -0.37 6.35 -5.24
C GLU A 111 -1.40 6.44 -4.12
N VAL A 112 -1.04 7.08 -3.02
CA VAL A 112 -1.89 7.30 -1.86
C VAL A 112 -1.91 8.80 -1.56
N HIS A 113 -3.12 9.35 -1.45
CA HIS A 113 -3.36 10.75 -1.11
C HIS A 113 -4.21 10.79 0.16
N SER A 114 -3.68 11.35 1.25
CA SER A 114 -4.37 11.36 2.55
C SER A 114 -4.05 12.65 3.31
N GLY A 115 -5.01 13.58 3.34
CA GLY A 115 -4.79 14.89 3.97
C GLY A 115 -3.67 15.64 3.26
N ASN A 116 -2.59 15.95 3.98
CA ASN A 116 -1.41 16.65 3.43
C ASN A 116 -0.29 15.69 3.00
N ASP A 117 -0.50 14.38 3.15
CA ASP A 117 0.50 13.36 2.88
C ASP A 117 0.17 12.65 1.55
N HIS A 118 1.04 12.83 0.56
CA HIS A 118 0.89 12.25 -0.78
C HIS A 118 2.16 11.51 -1.17
N PHE A 119 2.03 10.23 -1.53
CA PHE A 119 3.17 9.42 -1.91
C PHE A 119 2.81 8.32 -2.90
N ARG A 120 3.81 7.96 -3.71
CA ARG A 120 3.81 6.81 -4.61
C ARG A 120 4.70 5.73 -4.04
N ILE A 121 4.29 4.47 -4.18
CA ILE A 121 5.14 3.34 -3.79
C ILE A 121 5.79 2.79 -5.05
N GLU A 122 7.12 2.72 -5.03
CA GLU A 122 7.89 2.00 -6.03
C GLU A 122 8.47 0.73 -5.45
N HIS A 123 8.73 -0.23 -6.33
CA HIS A 123 9.40 -1.48 -5.98
C HIS A 123 8.78 -2.17 -4.75
N TYR A 124 7.45 -2.09 -4.60
CA TYR A 124 6.64 -2.69 -3.53
C TYR A 124 6.85 -2.15 -2.11
N VAL A 125 7.95 -1.43 -1.85
CA VAL A 125 8.40 -1.09 -0.50
C VAL A 125 8.99 0.31 -0.36
N ARG A 126 9.12 1.09 -1.44
CA ARG A 126 9.84 2.37 -1.40
C ARG A 126 8.87 3.54 -1.60
N PRO A 127 8.47 4.25 -0.54
CA PRO A 127 7.63 5.43 -0.69
C PRO A 127 8.44 6.62 -1.22
N TYR A 128 7.83 7.37 -2.14
CA TYR A 128 8.34 8.65 -2.64
C TYR A 128 7.22 9.67 -2.56
N GLY A 129 7.49 10.85 -1.98
CA GLY A 129 6.55 11.95 -2.00
C GLY A 129 6.15 12.31 -3.43
N CYS A 130 4.89 12.63 -3.65
CA CYS A 130 4.37 13.09 -4.95
C CYS A 130 3.51 14.35 -4.78
N GLU A 131 3.15 14.96 -5.91
CA GLU A 131 2.20 16.07 -5.93
C GLU A 131 0.80 15.59 -5.56
N ASP A 132 0.01 16.50 -4.97
CA ASP A 132 -1.41 16.26 -4.75
C ASP A 132 -2.12 16.13 -6.11
N LYS A 133 -2.86 15.04 -6.28
CA LYS A 133 -3.68 14.76 -7.47
C LYS A 133 -5.16 14.62 -7.13
N THR A 134 -5.54 14.95 -5.89
CA THR A 134 -6.94 14.98 -5.49
C THR A 134 -7.64 16.06 -6.32
N PRO A 135 -8.74 15.73 -7.02
CA PRO A 135 -9.43 16.66 -7.91
C PRO A 135 -10.03 17.87 -7.19
#